data_AF-A0A4Q3VZH6-F1
#
_entry.id   AF-A0A4Q3VZH6-F1
#
_cell.length_a   1.000
_cell.length_b   1.000
_cell.length_c   1.000
_cell.angle_alpha   90.00
_cell.angle_beta   90.00
_cell.angle_gamma   90.00
#
_symmetry.space_group_name_H-M   'P 1'
#
loop_
_entity.id
_entity.type
_entity.pdbx_description
1 polymer ?
#
loop_
_entity_poly.entity_id
_entity_poly.type
_entity_poly.pdbx_seq_one_letter_code
_entity_poly.pdbx_strand_id
1 'polypeptide(L)'
;MQKLGNYIAGNWITGDGDGQILYNAIDNQPIAAASTQGIDMAQMLNYAREKGNTALRKMTFQERGRMLRALALHLLTKKEDFYAVSALTGATRLDSWIDIEGGIGNLFSNASLRRRLPDDPFCLDG
;
A
#
# COMPACT_ATOMS: atom_id res chain seq x y z
N MET A 1 -10.31 6.45 21.58
CA MET A 1 -10.03 5.39 20.59
C MET A 1 -9.35 6.02 19.39
N GLN A 2 -8.26 5.44 18.88
CA GLN A 2 -7.51 6.00 17.75
C GLN A 2 -8.33 5.85 16.46
N LYS A 3 -8.47 6.94 15.69
CA LYS A 3 -9.03 6.89 14.33
C LYS A 3 -7.90 6.66 13.33
N LEU A 4 -8.09 5.70 12.43
CA LEU A 4 -7.14 5.47 11.34
C LEU A 4 -7.20 6.63 10.35
N GLY A 5 -6.03 7.15 9.99
CA GLY A 5 -5.89 8.17 8.96
C GLY A 5 -5.98 7.56 7.56
N ASN A 6 -6.54 8.34 6.64
CA ASN A 6 -6.54 8.08 5.21
C ASN A 6 -5.48 9.00 4.58
N TYR A 7 -4.58 8.45 3.76
CA TYR A 7 -3.59 9.27 3.06
C TYR A 7 -4.15 9.74 1.71
N ILE A 8 -4.56 11.02 1.63
CA ILE A 8 -5.31 11.60 0.52
C ILE A 8 -4.61 12.87 0.03
N ALA A 9 -4.38 12.95 -1.27
CA ALA A 9 -3.78 14.12 -1.92
C ALA A 9 -2.50 14.65 -1.23
N GLY A 10 -1.69 13.73 -0.68
CA GLY A 10 -0.44 14.07 0.02
C GLY A 10 -0.58 14.35 1.52
N ASN A 11 -1.76 14.18 2.11
CA ASN A 11 -2.04 14.53 3.51
C ASN A 11 -2.71 13.37 4.26
N TRP A 12 -2.48 13.28 5.56
CA TRP A 12 -3.21 12.38 6.45
C TRP A 12 -4.50 13.05 6.92
N ILE A 13 -5.65 12.42 6.65
CA ILE A 13 -6.98 12.95 6.95
C ILE A 13 -7.83 11.84 7.59
N THR A 14 -8.54 12.14 8.69
CA THR A 14 -9.51 11.20 9.28
C THR A 14 -10.88 11.39 8.65
N GLY A 15 -11.66 10.31 8.49
CA GLY A 15 -13.07 10.44 8.11
C GLY A 15 -13.95 10.98 9.25
N ASP A 16 -15.07 11.56 8.87
CA ASP A 16 -16.10 12.09 9.76
C ASP A 16 -16.83 10.96 10.53
N GLY A 17 -17.64 11.35 11.52
CA GLY A 17 -18.45 10.43 12.32
C GLY A 17 -17.62 9.52 13.24
N ASP A 18 -18.25 8.58 13.95
CA ASP A 18 -17.53 7.68 14.88
C ASP A 18 -16.75 6.57 14.15
N GLY A 19 -17.16 6.23 12.93
CA GLY A 19 -16.56 5.19 12.11
C GLY A 19 -16.91 3.77 12.57
N GLN A 20 -16.38 2.78 11.86
CA GLN A 20 -16.48 1.37 12.23
C GLN A 20 -15.35 0.99 13.18
N ILE A 21 -15.70 0.40 14.33
CA ILE A 21 -14.72 -0.14 15.27
C ILE A 21 -14.11 -1.41 14.68
N LEU A 22 -12.78 -1.47 14.67
CA LEU A 22 -11.98 -2.63 14.32
C LEU A 22 -11.55 -3.33 15.60
N TYR A 23 -11.77 -4.63 15.68
CA TYR A 23 -11.51 -5.44 16.87
C TYR A 23 -10.35 -6.40 16.64
N ASN A 24 -9.64 -6.71 17.71
CA ASN A 24 -8.69 -7.81 17.75
C ASN A 24 -9.45 -9.13 17.69
N ALA A 25 -9.12 -9.99 16.73
CA ALA A 25 -9.80 -11.26 16.50
C ALA A 25 -9.55 -12.29 17.61
N ILE A 26 -8.54 -12.07 18.48
CA ILE A 26 -8.15 -13.01 19.54
C ILE A 26 -8.94 -12.77 20.83
N ASP A 27 -9.07 -11.50 21.25
CA ASP A 27 -9.62 -11.12 22.56
C ASP A 27 -10.81 -10.15 22.48
N ASN A 28 -11.24 -9.80 21.25
CA ASN A 28 -12.33 -8.89 20.97
C ASN A 28 -12.14 -7.47 21.53
N GLN A 29 -10.91 -7.06 21.85
CA GLN A 29 -10.62 -5.69 22.27
C GLN A 29 -10.64 -4.72 21.08
N PRO A 30 -11.19 -3.50 21.23
CA PRO A 30 -11.17 -2.50 20.16
C PRO A 30 -9.75 -1.98 19.92
N ILE A 31 -9.31 -1.99 18.65
CA ILE A 31 -7.97 -1.54 18.23
C ILE A 31 -8.03 -0.10 17.73
N ALA A 32 -8.95 0.18 16.80
CA ALA A 32 -9.07 1.48 16.14
C ALA A 32 -10.48 1.67 15.57
N ALA A 33 -10.77 2.89 15.11
CA ALA A 33 -11.96 3.19 14.32
C ALA A 33 -11.57 3.63 12.90
N ALA A 34 -12.25 3.12 11.88
CA ALA A 34 -12.05 3.49 10.49
C ALA A 34 -13.28 4.20 9.93
N SER A 35 -13.08 5.31 9.21
CA SER A 35 -14.15 6.03 8.51
C SER A 35 -13.62 6.65 7.23
N THR A 36 -14.45 6.62 6.19
CA THR A 36 -14.29 7.36 4.94
C THR A 36 -15.36 8.43 4.74
N GLN A 37 -16.23 8.65 5.72
CA GLN A 37 -17.27 9.67 5.64
C GLN A 37 -16.64 11.06 5.50
N GLY A 38 -17.24 11.94 4.68
CA GLY A 38 -16.74 13.29 4.44
C GLY A 38 -15.53 13.38 3.49
N ILE A 39 -14.99 12.24 3.05
CA ILE A 39 -13.87 12.21 2.11
C ILE A 39 -14.36 12.45 0.68
N ASP A 40 -13.74 13.43 0.01
CA ASP A 40 -13.98 13.73 -1.41
C ASP A 40 -13.25 12.73 -2.32
N MET A 41 -13.98 11.68 -2.72
CA MET A 41 -13.49 10.65 -3.64
C MET A 41 -13.18 11.20 -5.04
N ALA A 42 -13.86 12.26 -5.47
CA ALA A 42 -13.61 12.87 -6.78
C ALA A 42 -12.26 13.59 -6.79
N GLN A 43 -11.96 14.33 -5.72
CA GLN A 43 -10.64 14.94 -5.53
C GLN A 43 -9.53 13.90 -5.48
N MET A 44 -9.73 12.76 -4.80
CA MET A 44 -8.74 11.67 -4.76
C MET A 44 -8.39 11.17 -6.17
N LEU A 45 -9.40 10.91 -7.00
CA LEU A 45 -9.20 10.46 -8.38
C LEU A 45 -8.52 11.53 -9.23
N ASN A 46 -8.91 12.80 -9.07
CA ASN A 46 -8.29 13.91 -9.80
C ASN A 46 -6.81 14.05 -9.43
N TYR A 47 -6.47 13.99 -8.14
CA TYR A 47 -5.07 14.01 -7.69
C TYR A 47 -4.26 12.83 -8.25
N ALA A 48 -4.82 11.61 -8.23
CA ALA A 48 -4.17 10.44 -8.78
C ALA A 48 -3.89 10.58 -10.29
N ARG A 49 -4.80 11.18 -11.05
CA ARG A 49 -4.65 11.41 -12.50
C ARG A 49 -3.71 12.57 -12.83
N GLU A 50 -3.84 13.69 -12.14
CA GLU A 50 -3.09 14.92 -12.49
C GLU A 50 -1.67 14.91 -11.94
N LYS A 51 -1.45 14.32 -10.75
CA LYS A 51 -0.15 14.30 -10.08
C LYS A 51 0.51 12.93 -10.17
N GLY A 52 -0.18 11.88 -9.69
CA GLY A 52 0.37 10.53 -9.62
C GLY A 52 0.71 9.96 -11.00
N ASN A 53 -0.25 9.94 -11.91
CA ASN A 53 -0.09 9.42 -13.26
C ASN A 53 0.94 10.25 -14.06
N THR A 54 0.86 11.58 -14.02
CA THR A 54 1.83 12.47 -14.68
C THR A 54 3.27 12.19 -14.22
N ALA A 55 3.50 11.97 -12.92
CA ALA A 55 4.82 11.61 -12.41
C ALA A 55 5.27 10.21 -12.87
N LEU A 56 4.40 9.21 -12.76
CA LEU A 56 4.75 7.81 -13.06
C LEU A 56 4.95 7.53 -14.56
N ARG A 57 4.19 8.20 -15.44
CA ARG A 57 4.30 8.03 -16.90
C ARG A 57 5.53 8.70 -17.50
N LYS A 58 6.13 9.66 -16.80
CA LYS A 58 7.42 10.25 -17.22
C LYS A 58 8.60 9.31 -16.97
N MET A 59 8.44 8.35 -16.05
CA MET A 59 9.49 7.38 -15.74
C MET A 59 9.57 6.28 -16.81
N THR A 60 10.76 5.74 -17.02
CA THR A 60 10.94 4.53 -17.84
C THR A 60 10.52 3.27 -17.07
N PHE A 61 10.34 2.14 -17.76
CA PHE A 61 10.13 0.87 -17.06
C PHE A 61 11.30 0.47 -16.18
N GLN A 62 12.54 0.84 -16.53
CA GLN A 62 13.70 0.57 -15.69
C GLN A 62 13.63 1.35 -14.37
N GLU A 63 13.30 2.64 -14.44
CA GLU A 63 13.14 3.49 -13.25
C GLU A 63 12.01 2.99 -12.35
N ARG A 64 10.83 2.69 -12.92
CA ARG A 64 9.72 2.12 -12.16
C ARG A 64 10.08 0.78 -11.52
N GLY A 65 10.79 -0.09 -12.23
CA GLY A 65 11.23 -1.36 -11.68
C GLY A 65 12.28 -1.21 -10.57
N ARG A 66 13.18 -0.23 -10.66
CA ARG A 66 14.11 0.11 -9.56
C ARG A 66 13.37 0.68 -8.35
N MET A 67 12.35 1.53 -8.58
CA MET A 67 11.50 2.08 -7.52
C MET A 67 10.72 0.98 -6.78
N LEU A 68 10.12 0.03 -7.50
CA LEU A 68 9.45 -1.14 -6.88
C LEU A 68 10.43 -1.99 -6.06
N ARG A 69 11.66 -2.19 -6.55
CA ARG A 69 12.70 -2.91 -5.77
C ARG A 69 13.06 -2.15 -4.49
N ALA A 70 13.21 -0.83 -4.57
CA ALA A 70 13.52 0.00 -3.40
C ALA A 70 12.39 -0.06 -2.36
N LEU A 71 11.13 -0.01 -2.82
CA LEU A 71 9.97 -0.20 -1.95
C LEU A 71 9.96 -1.58 -1.28
N ALA A 72 10.20 -2.65 -2.04
CA ALA A 72 10.26 -4.01 -1.50
C ALA A 72 11.34 -4.16 -0.41
N LEU A 73 12.54 -3.60 -0.64
CA LEU A 73 13.61 -3.58 0.35
C LEU A 73 13.21 -2.81 1.60
N HIS A 74 12.57 -1.64 1.44
CA HIS A 74 12.10 -0.85 2.57
C HIS A 74 11.05 -1.60 3.41
N LEU A 75 10.04 -2.18 2.77
CA LEU A 75 8.99 -2.96 3.45
C LEU A 75 9.57 -4.18 4.17
N LEU A 76 10.59 -4.82 3.60
CA LEU A 76 11.28 -5.94 4.25
C LEU A 76 11.92 -5.54 5.59
N THR A 77 12.44 -4.31 5.71
CA THR A 77 12.97 -3.81 6.99
C THR A 77 11.89 -3.57 8.05
N LYS A 78 10.63 -3.51 7.65
CA LYS A 78 9.45 -3.22 8.50
C LYS A 78 8.60 -4.45 8.80
N LYS A 79 9.00 -5.63 8.32
CA LYS A 79 8.16 -6.84 8.38
C LYS A 79 7.70 -7.22 9.78
N GLU A 80 8.53 -7.02 10.82
CA GLU A 80 8.12 -7.35 12.20
C GLU A 80 7.02 -6.41 12.72
N ASP A 81 6.99 -5.15 12.26
CA ASP A 81 5.88 -4.24 12.55
C ASP A 81 4.59 -4.76 11.89
N PHE A 82 4.69 -5.27 10.66
CA PHE A 82 3.54 -5.88 9.97
C PHE A 82 3.07 -7.16 10.63
N TYR A 83 3.99 -8.01 11.11
CA TYR A 83 3.62 -9.21 11.89
C TYR A 83 2.88 -8.87 13.18
N ALA A 84 3.30 -7.81 13.88
CA ALA A 84 2.62 -7.37 15.10
C ALA A 84 1.18 -6.95 14.82
N VAL A 85 0.94 -6.24 13.70
CA VAL A 85 -0.42 -5.85 13.27
C VAL A 85 -1.21 -7.07 12.76
N SER A 86 -0.59 -7.93 11.94
CA SER A 86 -1.23 -9.13 11.39
C SER A 86 -1.70 -10.10 12.47
N ALA A 87 -0.96 -10.23 13.57
CA ALA A 87 -1.37 -11.06 14.70
C ALA A 87 -2.75 -10.64 15.28
N LEU A 88 -3.09 -9.35 15.23
CA LEU A 88 -4.40 -8.85 15.68
C LEU A 88 -5.57 -9.33 14.81
N THR A 89 -5.29 -9.84 13.61
CA THR A 89 -6.29 -10.49 12.74
C THR A 89 -6.55 -11.95 13.10
N GLY A 90 -5.83 -12.49 14.10
CA GLY A 90 -5.92 -13.90 14.51
C GLY A 90 -5.06 -14.84 13.66
N ALA A 91 -4.33 -14.32 12.67
CA ALA A 91 -3.43 -15.09 11.83
C ALA A 91 -2.25 -15.67 12.63
N THR A 92 -1.87 -16.92 12.35
CA THR A 92 -0.60 -17.44 12.85
C THR A 92 0.57 -16.73 12.15
N ARG A 93 1.79 -16.91 12.68
CA ARG A 93 2.97 -16.37 12.01
C ARG A 93 3.17 -16.97 10.61
N LEU A 94 2.81 -18.24 10.41
CA LEU A 94 2.91 -18.88 9.10
C LEU A 94 1.91 -18.29 8.10
N ASP A 95 0.67 -18.07 8.53
CA ASP A 95 -0.35 -17.42 7.68
C ASP A 95 0.08 -15.99 7.33
N SER A 96 0.58 -15.24 8.33
CA SER A 96 1.07 -13.87 8.15
C SER A 96 2.29 -13.80 7.22
N TRP A 97 3.16 -14.82 7.24
CA TRP A 97 4.31 -14.90 6.35
C TRP A 97 3.89 -14.97 4.87
N ILE A 98 2.77 -15.65 4.57
CA ILE A 98 2.23 -15.72 3.21
C ILE A 98 1.74 -14.34 2.75
N ASP A 99 1.04 -13.60 3.61
CA ASP A 99 0.53 -12.25 3.27
C ASP A 99 1.67 -11.21 3.14
N ILE A 100 2.56 -11.17 4.13
CA ILE A 100 3.61 -10.15 4.25
C ILE A 100 4.75 -10.44 3.27
N GLU A 101 5.45 -11.57 3.42
CA GLU A 101 6.58 -11.91 2.55
C GLU A 101 6.11 -12.29 1.14
N GLY A 102 4.91 -12.85 0.98
CA GLY A 102 4.32 -13.07 -0.35
C GLY A 102 4.04 -11.76 -1.08
N GLY A 103 3.46 -10.76 -0.40
CA GLY A 103 3.24 -9.42 -0.95
C GLY A 103 4.56 -8.70 -1.31
N ILE A 104 5.56 -8.76 -0.42
CA ILE A 104 6.89 -8.20 -0.68
C ILE A 104 7.58 -8.94 -1.84
N GLY A 105 7.47 -10.27 -1.89
CA GLY A 105 7.97 -11.10 -2.98
C GLY A 105 7.34 -10.73 -4.32
N ASN A 106 6.04 -10.44 -4.34
CA ASN A 106 5.34 -9.97 -5.54
C ASN A 106 5.90 -8.63 -6.05
N LEU A 107 6.29 -7.71 -5.16
CA LEU A 107 6.97 -6.46 -5.55
C LEU A 107 8.34 -6.74 -6.20
N PHE A 108 9.12 -7.70 -5.67
CA PHE A 108 10.38 -8.10 -6.30
C PHE A 108 10.16 -8.73 -7.68
N SER A 109 9.15 -9.60 -7.83
CA SER A 109 8.77 -10.21 -9.09
C SER A 109 8.39 -9.14 -10.14
N ASN A 110 7.52 -8.19 -9.78
CA ASN A 110 7.15 -7.08 -10.66
C ASN A 110 8.34 -6.16 -10.98
N ALA A 111 9.19 -5.86 -9.99
CA ALA A 111 10.41 -5.10 -10.20
C ALA A 111 11.36 -5.77 -11.21
N SER A 112 11.39 -7.10 -11.27
CA SER A 112 12.24 -7.88 -12.17
C SER A 112 11.80 -7.81 -13.63
N LEU A 113 10.50 -7.57 -13.89
CA LEU A 113 9.94 -7.47 -15.25
C LEU A 113 10.60 -6.37 -16.07
N ARG A 114 11.17 -5.34 -15.43
CA ARG A 114 11.96 -4.32 -16.12
C ARG A 114 13.04 -4.92 -17.03
N ARG A 115 13.61 -6.08 -16.71
CA ARG A 115 14.63 -6.75 -17.56
C ARG A 115 14.10 -7.15 -18.94
N ARG A 116 12.77 -7.25 -19.10
CA ARG A 116 12.08 -7.61 -20.32
C ARG A 116 11.39 -6.41 -21.00
N LEU A 117 11.57 -5.20 -20.45
CA LEU A 117 10.90 -3.99 -20.91
C LEU A 117 11.95 -2.94 -21.34
N PRO A 118 11.63 -2.06 -22.30
CA PRO A 118 12.56 -1.05 -22.77
C PRO A 118 12.91 -0.04 -21.67
N ASP A 119 14.01 0.67 -21.84
CA ASP A 119 14.33 1.84 -21.01
C ASP A 119 13.62 3.10 -21.52
N ASP A 120 12.31 2.95 -21.75
CA ASP A 120 11.43 3.99 -22.26
C ASP A 120 10.18 4.11 -21.39
N PRO A 121 9.49 5.26 -21.40
CA PRO A 121 8.23 5.43 -20.67
C PRO A 121 7.06 4.68 -21.31
N PHE A 122 7.21 4.22 -22.56
CA PHE A 122 6.23 3.45 -23.31
C PHE A 122 6.84 2.16 -23.86
N CYS A 123 6.02 1.15 -24.10
CA CYS A 123 6.39 -0.08 -24.78
C CYS A 123 5.42 -0.22 -25.95
N LEU A 124 5.94 -0.36 -27.15
CA LEU A 124 5.12 -0.77 -28.29
C LEU A 124 4.90 -2.27 -28.16
N ASP A 125 3.68 -2.73 -28.42
CA ASP A 125 3.46 -4.16 -28.60
C ASP A 125 4.20 -4.61 -29.86
N GLY A 126 4.89 -5.74 -29.76
CA GLY A 126 5.52 -6.41 -30.90
C GLY A 126 4.53 -7.32 -31.60
#